data_AF-A0A3D1PI08-F1
#
_entry.id   AF-A0A3D1PI08-F1
#
_cell.length_a   1.000
_cell.length_b   1.000
_cell.length_c   1.000
_cell.angle_alpha   90.00
_cell.angle_beta   90.00
_cell.angle_gamma   90.00
#
_symmetry.space_group_name_H-M   'P 1'
#
loop_
_entity.id
_entity.type
_entity.pdbx_description
1 polymer ?
#
loop_
_entity_poly.entity_id
_entity_poly.type
_entity_poly.pdbx_seq_one_letter_code
_entity_poly.pdbx_strand_id
1 'polypeptide(L)'
;MQAIDILILSNGPGEVTTWVRPVVQALRQQLGDDRSMVRISIVLSPCPNASGFEAAIARSYPQVDRVQEAQHFWQFLLSGKTAENWDWRTRGVILFLGGDQLFPVLISRHLGYRTVVYAEWETRWHRWVDRFGVMKADLIDRVSPKYTNKLTVVGDLMAEVASHSLLADKEQMTKD
;
A
#
# COMPACT_ATOMS: atom_id res chain seq x y z
N MET A 1 -5.06 -22.32 2.68
CA MET A 1 -4.79 -21.12 1.86
C MET A 1 -3.27 -21.07 1.62
N GLN A 2 -2.78 -20.67 0.45
CA GLN A 2 -1.33 -20.52 0.26
C GLN A 2 -0.89 -19.20 0.90
N ALA A 3 0.29 -19.19 1.53
CA ALA A 3 0.82 -17.99 2.16
C ALA A 3 1.06 -16.88 1.12
N ILE A 4 0.75 -15.63 1.49
CA ILE A 4 0.80 -14.46 0.60
C ILE A 4 1.60 -13.32 1.21
N ASP A 5 2.33 -12.58 0.37
CA ASP A 5 2.95 -11.30 0.74
C ASP A 5 2.08 -10.12 0.27
N ILE A 6 1.97 -9.12 1.13
CA ILE A 6 1.44 -7.80 0.79
C ILE A 6 2.59 -6.81 0.95
N LEU A 7 3.07 -6.28 -0.16
CA LEU A 7 4.11 -5.25 -0.19
C LEU A 7 3.45 -3.89 -0.41
N ILE A 8 3.51 -3.02 0.61
CA ILE A 8 3.03 -1.65 0.51
C ILE A 8 4.17 -0.73 0.09
N LEU A 9 3.94 0.07 -0.95
CA LEU A 9 4.84 1.17 -1.34
C LEU A 9 4.25 2.49 -0.87
N SER A 10 5.03 3.25 -0.12
CA SER A 10 4.67 4.57 0.38
C SER A 10 5.92 5.44 0.47
N ASN A 11 5.78 6.75 0.51
CA ASN A 11 6.89 7.69 0.60
C ASN A 11 6.84 8.50 1.89
N GLY A 12 5.80 9.30 2.06
CA GLY A 12 5.90 10.53 2.84
C GLY A 12 5.26 10.39 4.21
N PRO A 13 5.55 11.33 5.12
CA PRO A 13 5.00 11.28 6.48
C PRO A 13 3.47 11.30 6.48
N GLY A 14 2.86 12.08 5.58
CA GLY A 14 1.41 12.09 5.36
C GLY A 14 0.90 10.69 5.00
N GLU A 15 1.41 10.12 3.91
CA GLU A 15 0.95 8.81 3.40
C GLU A 15 1.08 7.68 4.43
N VAL A 16 2.20 7.64 5.17
CA VAL A 16 2.43 6.62 6.21
C VAL A 16 1.41 6.75 7.34
N THR A 17 1.12 7.98 7.77
CA THR A 17 0.21 8.21 8.90
C THR A 17 -1.27 8.15 8.51
N THR A 18 -1.61 8.55 7.28
CA THR A 18 -3.01 8.72 6.85
C THR A 18 -3.52 7.58 5.96
N TRP A 19 -2.67 6.92 5.17
CA TRP A 19 -3.08 5.84 4.27
C TRP A 19 -2.57 4.48 4.70
N VAL A 20 -1.29 4.37 5.07
CA VAL A 20 -0.72 3.07 5.46
C VAL A 20 -1.39 2.56 6.73
N ARG A 21 -1.51 3.39 7.78
CA ARG A 21 -2.09 3.00 9.07
C ARG A 21 -3.48 2.32 8.96
N PRO A 22 -4.51 2.95 8.35
CA PRO A 22 -5.81 2.30 8.25
C PRO A 22 -5.79 1.06 7.35
N VAL A 23 -4.99 1.08 6.28
CA VAL A 23 -4.89 -0.04 5.34
C VAL A 23 -4.33 -1.27 6.04
N VAL A 24 -3.24 -1.15 6.82
CA VAL A 24 -2.67 -2.31 7.51
C VAL A 24 -3.60 -2.83 8.61
N GLN A 25 -4.38 -1.97 9.26
CA GLN A 25 -5.42 -2.36 10.21
C GLN A 25 -6.53 -3.16 9.51
N ALA A 26 -7.09 -2.64 8.43
CA ALA A 26 -8.15 -3.30 7.66
C ALA A 26 -7.67 -4.63 7.07
N LEU A 27 -6.43 -4.70 6.56
CA LEU A 27 -5.84 -5.94 6.04
C LEU A 27 -5.77 -7.02 7.12
N ARG A 28 -5.37 -6.69 8.36
CA ARG A 28 -5.36 -7.66 9.46
C ARG A 28 -6.76 -8.06 9.91
N GLN A 29 -7.70 -7.12 9.96
CA GLN A 29 -9.10 -7.44 10.26
C GLN A 29 -9.71 -8.42 9.25
N GLN A 30 -9.39 -8.29 7.97
CA GLN A 30 -9.96 -9.13 6.91
C GLN A 30 -9.20 -10.44 6.68
N LEU A 31 -7.87 -10.43 6.83
CA LEU A 31 -7.01 -11.54 6.44
C LEU A 31 -6.36 -12.27 7.64
N GLY A 32 -6.53 -11.73 8.84
CA GLY A 32 -6.00 -12.30 10.09
C GLY A 32 -4.56 -11.91 10.42
N ASP A 33 -4.17 -12.24 11.64
CA ASP A 33 -2.87 -11.93 12.23
C ASP A 33 -1.80 -13.03 12.09
N ASP A 34 -2.14 -14.15 11.45
CA ASP A 34 -1.19 -15.23 11.20
C ASP A 34 -0.14 -14.80 10.17
N ARG A 35 1.02 -14.39 10.67
CA ARG A 35 2.17 -13.96 9.87
C ARG A 35 2.71 -15.05 8.95
N SER A 36 2.49 -16.33 9.26
CA SER A 36 2.89 -17.45 8.38
C SER A 36 2.02 -17.52 7.13
N MET A 37 0.79 -16.99 7.21
CA MET A 37 -0.19 -16.98 6.13
C MET A 37 -0.19 -15.64 5.38
N VAL A 38 -0.12 -14.52 6.08
CA VAL A 38 -0.18 -13.17 5.50
C VAL A 38 0.91 -12.31 6.10
N ARG A 39 1.84 -11.86 5.25
CA ARG A 39 2.95 -11.02 5.67
C ARG A 39 2.84 -9.65 5.02
N ILE A 40 2.82 -8.61 5.83
CA ILE A 40 2.69 -7.22 5.40
C ILE A 40 4.06 -6.55 5.53
N SER A 41 4.64 -6.15 4.40
CA SER A 41 5.93 -5.47 4.33
C SER A 41 5.74 -4.07 3.76
N ILE A 42 6.48 -3.09 4.25
CA ILE A 42 6.50 -1.72 3.72
C ILE A 42 7.88 -1.45 3.12
N VAL A 43 7.91 -0.93 1.90
CA VAL A 43 9.11 -0.32 1.31
C VAL A 43 8.86 1.16 1.13
N LEU A 44 9.68 1.97 1.80
CA LEU A 44 9.63 3.41 1.65
C LEU A 44 10.38 3.83 0.40
N SER A 45 9.78 4.68 -0.42
CA SER A 45 10.45 5.33 -1.55
C SER A 45 10.92 6.75 -1.20
N PRO A 46 11.97 7.29 -1.83
CA PRO A 46 12.47 8.63 -1.55
C PRO A 46 11.41 9.71 -1.71
N CYS A 47 11.33 10.63 -0.75
CA CYS A 47 10.43 11.78 -0.78
C CYS A 47 11.23 13.05 -0.48
N PRO A 48 11.09 14.14 -1.28
CA PRO A 48 11.76 15.41 -0.99
C PRO A 48 11.26 16.05 0.32
N ASN A 49 10.06 15.67 0.77
CA ASN A 49 9.40 16.19 1.97
C ASN A 49 9.44 15.18 3.13
N ALA A 50 10.40 14.24 3.11
CA ALA A 50 10.55 13.27 4.18
C ALA A 50 10.92 13.97 5.51
N SER A 51 10.30 13.52 6.60
CA SER A 51 10.62 13.93 7.97
C SER A 51 11.82 13.17 8.55
N GLY A 52 12.15 12.00 7.98
CA GLY A 52 13.19 11.10 8.49
C GLY A 52 12.69 10.09 9.53
N PHE A 53 11.42 10.20 9.96
CA PHE A 53 10.82 9.32 10.96
C PHE A 53 9.87 8.27 10.36
N GLU A 54 9.66 8.26 9.04
CA GLU A 54 8.69 7.40 8.35
C GLU A 54 8.92 5.92 8.65
N ALA A 55 10.18 5.48 8.65
CA ALA A 55 10.53 4.10 8.95
C ALA A 55 10.21 3.71 10.40
N ALA A 56 10.48 4.61 11.34
CA ALA A 56 10.17 4.39 12.75
C ALA A 56 8.64 4.33 12.98
N ILE A 57 7.89 5.22 12.33
CA ILE A 57 6.43 5.22 12.38
C ILE A 57 5.87 3.93 11.77
N ALA A 58 6.30 3.54 10.59
CA ALA A 58 5.86 2.31 9.94
C ALA A 58 6.17 1.06 10.78
N ARG A 59 7.34 1.00 11.44
CA ARG A 59 7.71 -0.08 12.37
C ARG A 59 6.90 -0.08 13.67
N SER A 60 6.34 1.06 14.06
CA SER A 60 5.49 1.16 15.27
C SER A 60 4.11 0.51 15.09
N TYR A 61 3.71 0.23 13.84
CA TYR A 61 2.43 -0.42 13.55
C TYR A 61 2.53 -1.93 13.77
N PRO A 62 1.81 -2.50 14.76
CA PRO A 62 1.94 -3.93 15.09
C PRO A 62 1.49 -4.87 13.96
N GLN A 63 0.73 -4.34 13.00
CA GLN A 63 0.27 -5.06 11.81
C GLN A 63 1.38 -5.31 10.79
N VAL A 64 2.44 -4.50 10.83
CA VAL A 64 3.55 -4.51 9.86
C VAL A 64 4.64 -5.46 10.33
N ASP A 65 5.09 -6.32 9.43
CA ASP A 65 6.10 -7.35 9.76
C ASP A 65 7.52 -6.90 9.43
N ARG A 66 7.68 -6.11 8.35
CA ARG A 66 8.99 -5.68 7.85
C ARG A 66 8.91 -4.30 7.22
N VAL A 67 9.96 -3.50 7.40
CA VAL A 67 10.07 -2.14 6.83
C VAL A 67 11.45 -1.93 6.23
N GLN A 68 11.49 -1.56 4.95
CA GLN A 68 12.70 -1.09 4.28
C GLN A 68 12.68 0.43 4.17
N GLU A 69 13.79 1.04 4.55
CA GLU A 69 13.98 2.49 4.52
C GLU A 69 14.27 3.02 3.11
N ALA A 70 13.94 4.29 2.88
CA ALA A 70 14.06 4.94 1.58
C ALA A 70 15.50 4.97 1.03
N GLN A 71 16.51 5.00 1.91
CA GLN A 71 17.92 4.98 1.49
C GLN A 71 18.31 3.72 0.70
N HIS A 72 17.59 2.61 0.88
CA HIS A 72 17.83 1.34 0.18
C HIS A 72 16.91 1.14 -1.03
N PHE A 73 16.01 2.10 -1.31
CA PHE A 73 14.98 1.95 -2.31
C PHE A 73 15.52 1.73 -3.72
N TRP A 74 16.48 2.55 -4.17
CA TRP A 74 17.01 2.46 -5.54
C TRP A 74 17.73 1.15 -5.80
N GLN A 75 18.50 0.65 -4.82
CA GLN A 75 19.14 -0.66 -4.92
C GLN A 75 18.11 -1.78 -5.06
N PHE A 76 17.03 -1.71 -4.28
CA PHE A 76 15.92 -2.67 -4.39
C PHE A 76 15.20 -2.56 -5.74
N LEU A 77 14.92 -1.34 -6.22
CA LEU A 77 14.25 -1.11 -7.49
C LEU A 77 15.03 -1.69 -8.67
N LEU A 78 16.36 -1.63 -8.63
CA LEU A 78 17.23 -2.14 -9.71
C LEU A 78 17.47 -3.66 -9.61
N SER A 79 17.64 -4.19 -8.40
CA SER A 79 18.07 -5.58 -8.20
C SER A 79 16.94 -6.54 -7.84
N GLY A 80 15.79 -6.03 -7.41
CA GLY A 80 14.73 -6.82 -6.78
C GLY A 80 15.07 -7.35 -5.38
N LYS A 81 16.24 -6.98 -4.82
CA LYS A 81 16.71 -7.45 -3.50
C LYS A 81 16.68 -6.32 -2.47
N THR A 82 16.06 -6.59 -1.34
CA THR A 82 16.05 -5.65 -0.21
C THR A 82 17.40 -5.65 0.50
N ALA A 83 17.67 -4.62 1.31
CA ALA A 83 18.91 -4.52 2.08
C ALA A 83 19.16 -5.74 2.97
N GLU A 84 18.09 -6.30 3.53
CA GLU A 84 18.11 -7.49 4.38
C GLU A 84 17.92 -8.81 3.60
N ASN A 85 17.91 -8.77 2.26
CA ASN A 85 17.64 -9.93 1.40
C ASN A 85 16.40 -10.73 1.82
N TRP A 86 15.28 -10.02 1.96
CA TRP A 86 14.01 -10.60 2.33
C TRP A 86 13.67 -11.81 1.47
N ASP A 87 13.30 -12.89 2.14
CA ASP A 87 12.66 -14.03 1.53
C ASP A 87 11.26 -13.60 1.07
N TRP A 88 10.96 -13.71 -0.22
CA TRP A 88 9.63 -13.43 -0.76
C TRP A 88 8.86 -14.73 -0.97
N ARG A 89 7.55 -14.70 -0.74
CA ARG A 89 6.65 -15.81 -1.04
C ARG A 89 6.46 -15.94 -2.54
N THR A 90 5.94 -17.08 -2.97
CA THR A 90 5.63 -17.31 -4.39
C THR A 90 4.43 -16.51 -4.87
N ARG A 91 3.60 -16.00 -3.95
CA ARG A 91 2.41 -15.20 -4.25
C ARG A 91 2.42 -13.92 -3.43
N GLY A 92 2.08 -12.82 -4.09
CA GLY A 92 1.92 -11.55 -3.41
C GLY A 92 1.24 -10.48 -4.24
N VAL A 93 0.93 -9.40 -3.54
CA VAL A 93 0.34 -8.17 -4.08
C VAL A 93 1.21 -6.99 -3.67
N ILE A 94 1.45 -6.10 -4.62
CA ILE A 94 2.04 -4.79 -4.38
C ILE A 94 0.90 -3.79 -4.29
N LEU A 95 0.73 -3.17 -3.13
CA LEU A 95 -0.22 -2.09 -2.89
C LEU A 95 0.54 -0.77 -2.88
N PHE A 96 0.38 0.00 -3.94
CA PHE A 96 0.96 1.33 -4.04
C PHE A 96 0.03 2.35 -3.39
N LEU A 97 0.52 3.00 -2.35
CA LEU A 97 -0.17 4.10 -1.66
C LEU A 97 0.50 5.44 -1.95
N GLY A 98 1.76 5.48 -2.39
CA GLY A 98 2.33 6.72 -2.89
C GLY A 98 3.78 6.60 -3.37
N GLY A 99 4.24 7.65 -4.04
CA GLY A 99 5.51 7.74 -4.75
C GLY A 99 5.31 7.91 -6.26
N ASP A 100 6.18 7.32 -7.07
CA ASP A 100 6.01 7.26 -8.52
C ASP A 100 5.29 5.95 -8.92
N GLN A 101 4.23 6.05 -9.72
CA GLN A 101 3.46 4.89 -10.20
C GLN A 101 4.28 3.94 -11.11
N LEU A 102 5.47 4.33 -11.56
CA LEU A 102 6.40 3.42 -12.23
C LEU A 102 7.00 2.39 -11.26
N PHE A 103 7.16 2.72 -9.98
CA PHE A 103 7.76 1.83 -8.98
C PHE A 103 7.03 0.49 -8.82
N PRO A 104 5.70 0.43 -8.60
CA PRO A 104 5.01 -0.86 -8.53
C PRO A 104 5.10 -1.67 -9.83
N VAL A 105 5.25 -1.01 -10.99
CA VAL A 105 5.40 -1.67 -12.29
C VAL A 105 6.78 -2.33 -12.47
N LEU A 106 7.83 -1.73 -11.93
CA LEU A 106 9.17 -2.31 -11.95
C LEU A 106 9.31 -3.42 -10.90
N ILE A 107 8.84 -3.16 -9.68
CA ILE A 107 8.93 -4.12 -8.58
C ILE A 107 8.09 -5.37 -8.86
N SER A 108 6.91 -5.22 -9.50
CA SER A 108 6.08 -6.38 -9.87
C SER A 108 6.77 -7.32 -10.84
N ARG A 109 7.65 -6.80 -11.72
CA ARG A 109 8.45 -7.64 -12.62
C ARG A 109 9.52 -8.42 -11.87
N HIS A 110 10.16 -7.82 -10.87
CA HIS A 110 11.15 -8.51 -10.05
C HIS A 110 10.51 -9.61 -9.18
N LEU A 111 9.34 -9.34 -8.60
CA LEU A 111 8.70 -10.24 -7.64
C LEU A 111 7.65 -11.18 -8.25
N GLY A 112 7.19 -10.92 -9.48
CA GLY A 112 6.08 -11.65 -10.10
C GLY A 112 4.72 -11.38 -9.45
N TYR A 113 4.58 -10.28 -8.71
CA TYR A 113 3.39 -9.95 -7.93
C TYR A 113 2.37 -9.13 -8.71
N ARG A 114 1.10 -9.23 -8.32
CA ARG A 114 0.02 -8.39 -8.87
C ARG A 114 0.05 -7.00 -8.24
N THR A 115 -0.43 -6.00 -8.96
CA THR A 115 -0.37 -4.58 -8.56
C THR A 115 -1.75 -3.99 -8.32
N VAL A 116 -1.88 -3.30 -7.19
CA VAL A 116 -3.02 -2.44 -6.88
C VAL A 116 -2.48 -1.04 -6.60
N VAL A 117 -2.95 -0.05 -7.34
CA VAL A 117 -2.53 1.35 -7.20
C VAL A 117 -3.68 2.17 -6.64
N TYR A 118 -3.49 2.76 -5.46
CA TYR A 118 -4.36 3.84 -4.99
C TYR A 118 -3.98 5.13 -5.72
N ALA A 119 -4.97 5.84 -6.27
CA ALA A 119 -4.77 7.02 -7.09
C ALA A 119 -5.74 8.14 -6.71
N GLU A 120 -5.18 9.26 -6.23
CA GLU A 120 -5.95 10.47 -5.90
C GLU A 120 -6.24 11.36 -7.11
N TRP A 121 -5.24 11.53 -7.99
CA TRP A 121 -5.26 12.57 -9.03
C TRP A 121 -5.11 12.06 -10.45
N GLU A 122 -4.35 10.99 -10.64
CA GLU A 122 -4.06 10.44 -11.96
C GLU A 122 -3.84 8.93 -11.89
N THR A 123 -4.18 8.24 -12.98
CA THR A 123 -3.81 6.83 -13.19
C THR A 123 -2.86 6.76 -14.37
N ARG A 124 -1.72 6.08 -14.21
CA ARG A 124 -0.69 5.91 -15.23
C ARG A 124 -0.34 4.44 -15.40
N TRP A 125 0.37 4.11 -16.47
CA TRP A 125 0.88 2.76 -16.72
C TRP A 125 -0.21 1.67 -16.81
N HIS A 126 -1.42 2.01 -17.27
CA HIS A 126 -2.60 1.13 -17.27
C HIS A 126 -2.39 -0.23 -17.96
N ARG A 127 -1.47 -0.32 -18.91
CA ARG A 127 -1.12 -1.57 -19.57
C ARG A 127 -0.47 -2.58 -18.59
N TRP A 128 0.30 -2.09 -17.63
CA TRP A 128 1.12 -2.91 -16.74
C TRP A 128 0.56 -3.03 -15.32
N VAL A 129 -0.26 -2.07 -14.88
CA VAL A 129 -0.96 -2.16 -13.59
C VAL A 129 -2.18 -3.08 -13.70
N ASP A 130 -2.39 -3.96 -12.72
CA ASP A 130 -3.51 -4.91 -12.72
C ASP A 130 -4.82 -4.24 -12.29
N ARG A 131 -4.80 -3.46 -11.20
CA ARG A 131 -5.98 -2.77 -10.65
C ARG A 131 -5.64 -1.38 -10.09
N PHE A 132 -6.65 -0.50 -10.10
CA PHE A 132 -6.61 0.82 -9.49
C PHE A 132 -7.79 1.00 -8.52
N GLY A 133 -7.49 1.48 -7.32
CA GLY A 133 -8.48 2.11 -6.45
C GLY A 133 -8.40 3.62 -6.65
N VAL A 134 -9.43 4.24 -7.20
CA VAL A 134 -9.44 5.69 -7.47
C VAL A 134 -10.26 6.42 -6.42
N MET A 135 -9.77 7.59 -6.00
CA MET A 135 -10.47 8.44 -5.02
C MET A 135 -11.79 8.99 -5.57
N LYS A 136 -11.81 9.34 -6.86
CA LYS A 136 -12.93 10.04 -7.51
C LYS A 136 -13.35 9.33 -8.80
N ALA A 137 -14.65 9.38 -9.10
CA ALA A 137 -15.21 8.76 -10.30
C ALA A 137 -14.74 9.42 -11.60
N ASP A 138 -14.44 10.72 -11.57
CA ASP A 138 -13.98 11.47 -12.76
C ASP A 138 -12.64 10.96 -13.31
N LEU A 139 -11.86 10.23 -12.51
CA LEU A 139 -10.65 9.55 -12.96
C LEU A 139 -10.95 8.43 -13.96
N ILE A 140 -12.14 7.83 -13.90
CA ILE A 140 -12.56 6.80 -14.84
C ILE A 140 -12.79 7.40 -16.24
N ASP A 141 -13.40 8.57 -16.29
CA ASP A 141 -13.75 9.26 -17.53
C ASP A 141 -12.51 9.76 -18.30
N ARG A 142 -11.39 9.95 -17.60
CA ARG A 142 -10.11 10.40 -18.17
C ARG A 142 -9.30 9.27 -18.82
N VAL A 143 -9.73 8.02 -18.69
CA VAL A 143 -8.97 6.84 -19.12
C VAL A 143 -9.59 6.22 -20.37
N SER A 144 -8.75 5.65 -21.23
CA SER A 144 -9.22 4.90 -22.40
C SER A 144 -10.20 3.79 -21.99
N PRO A 145 -11.37 3.63 -22.66
CA PRO A 145 -12.42 2.69 -22.27
C PRO A 145 -11.95 1.24 -22.05
N LYS A 146 -10.89 0.82 -22.78
CA LYS A 146 -10.28 -0.51 -22.64
C LYS A 146 -9.65 -0.79 -21.27
N TYR A 147 -9.41 0.24 -20.45
CA TYR A 147 -8.80 0.12 -19.12
C TYR A 147 -9.77 0.46 -18.00
N THR A 148 -10.98 0.95 -18.28
CA THR A 148 -11.99 1.30 -17.28
C THR A 148 -12.30 0.12 -16.34
N ASN A 149 -12.30 -1.10 -16.85
CA ASN A 149 -12.50 -2.33 -16.06
C ASN A 149 -11.40 -2.63 -15.04
N LYS A 150 -10.30 -1.85 -15.02
CA LYS A 150 -9.24 -1.93 -14.02
C LYS A 150 -9.44 -0.95 -12.88
N LEU A 151 -10.31 0.04 -13.02
CA LEU A 151 -10.52 1.11 -12.04
C LEU A 151 -11.78 0.80 -11.22
N THR A 152 -11.65 0.94 -9.91
CA THR A 152 -12.76 0.90 -8.96
C THR A 152 -12.71 2.16 -8.11
N VAL A 153 -13.83 2.88 -7.97
CA VAL A 153 -13.90 4.02 -7.06
C VAL A 153 -13.92 3.49 -5.63
N VAL A 154 -12.91 3.87 -4.84
CA VAL A 154 -12.79 3.47 -3.43
C VAL A 154 -12.93 4.65 -2.47
N GLY A 155 -13.00 5.88 -3.00
CA GLY A 155 -13.13 7.08 -2.18
C GLY A 155 -11.81 7.50 -1.54
N ASP A 156 -11.91 8.45 -0.62
CA ASP A 156 -10.77 8.96 0.13
C ASP A 156 -10.43 8.03 1.29
N LEU A 157 -9.27 7.37 1.20
CA LEU A 157 -8.77 6.49 2.26
C LEU A 157 -8.68 7.22 3.60
N MET A 158 -8.45 8.53 3.63
CA MET A 158 -8.39 9.32 4.87
C MET A 158 -9.77 9.54 5.50
N ALA A 159 -10.78 9.82 4.68
CA ALA A 159 -12.14 10.11 5.15
C ALA A 159 -12.80 8.88 5.77
N GLU A 160 -12.47 7.70 5.25
CA GLU A 160 -12.99 6.43 5.76
C GLU A 160 -12.41 6.07 7.14
N VAL A 161 -11.13 6.41 7.43
CA VAL A 161 -10.53 6.22 8.76
C VAL A 161 -11.25 7.02 9.82
N ALA A 162 -11.53 8.30 9.53
CA ALA A 162 -12.21 9.20 10.47
C ALA A 162 -13.60 8.67 10.80
N SER A 163 -14.28 8.08 9.81
CA SER A 163 -15.61 7.50 9.98
C SER A 163 -15.58 6.23 10.84
N HIS A 164 -14.61 5.33 10.63
CA HIS A 164 -14.47 4.11 11.44
C HIS A 164 -13.97 4.37 12.86
N SER A 165 -13.09 5.34 13.08
CA SER A 165 -12.66 5.72 14.44
C SER A 165 -13.80 6.34 15.24
N LEU A 166 -14.60 7.21 14.62
CA LEU A 166 -15.78 7.81 15.26
C LEU A 166 -16.88 6.77 15.57
N LEU A 167 -16.99 5.71 14.78
CA LEU A 167 -17.93 4.61 15.01
C LEU A 167 -17.42 3.67 16.12
N ALA A 168 -16.13 3.34 16.14
CA ALA A 168 -15.52 2.52 17.19
C ALA A 168 -15.56 3.20 18.57
N ASP A 169 -15.31 4.50 18.64
CA ASP A 169 -15.39 5.28 19.89
C ASP A 169 -16.83 5.37 20.42
N LYS A 170 -17.82 5.45 19.52
CA LYS A 170 -19.25 5.43 19.90
C LYS A 170 -19.71 4.07 20.40
N GLU A 171 -19.26 2.97 19.80
CA GLU A 171 -19.60 1.61 20.24
C GLU A 171 -18.97 1.25 21.60
N GLN A 172 -17.83 1.84 21.95
CA GLN A 172 -17.23 1.70 23.28
C GLN A 172 -17.98 2.51 24.35
N MET A 173 -18.45 3.72 24.01
CA MET A 173 -19.15 4.59 24.96
C MET A 173 -20.62 4.20 25.22
N THR A 174 -21.17 3.23 24.48
CA THR A 174 -22.54 2.71 24.67
C THR A 174 -22.56 1.38 25.44
N LYS A 175 -21.40 0.87 25.88
CA LYS A 175 -21.26 -0.40 26.61
C LYS A 175 -20.89 -0.24 28.09
N ASP A 176 -20.81 1.00 28.57
CA ASP A 176 -20.68 1.38 29.99
C ASP A 176 -21.99 2.02 30.48
#